data_AF-A0A1W0XED2-F1
#
_entry.id   AF-A0A1W0XED2-F1
#
_cell.length_a   1.000
_cell.length_b   1.000
_cell.length_c   1.000
_cell.angle_alpha   90.00
_cell.angle_beta   90.00
_cell.angle_gamma   90.00
#
_symmetry.space_group_name_H-M   'P 1'
#
loop_
_entity.id
_entity.type
_entity.pdbx_description
1 polymer ?
#
loop_
_entity_poly.entity_id
_entity_poly.type
_entity_poly.pdbx_seq_one_letter_code
_entity_poly.pdbx_strand_id
1 'polypeptide(L)'
;MRLEKRTFESEVAFLDWKIETESSTVSHFVKHRGSHNSEAGKKDMLYCFRTERTSDLPFKCTSFIKVTHHLKKYFVEACLAHYGHDPTEDLPRHPLPFAFREQIAHRLKLHVPPRRVAIDMRTEACNEWRRSGKKSREMYVTLQDVHNIRKEFLPEYQFGSLSDMESLRAEFVCQQTLPERERTLLFVKTETEAIEGYPELTDTHFVAVIQNDHQRQALQRHGSSGICIDATHCVTRYKKIYLVTLMVLDDSERGVPVAHCLVNHEDTPSMELFFITLLPQLRSLTVLWFLSDDAPAFYNAWLKVVRGETKKLLCIWHVLKNVNAGIQIRTMPNAAVAQNLKFLFRAVMYSHTEEACADAVRDLRQALMSAGECSGIFGKYLFESCWAVGFSGPPRMSHVY
;
A
#
# COMPACT_ATOMS: atom_id res chain seq x y z
N MET A 1 -22.32 -48.90 0.19
CA MET A 1 -22.10 -47.81 1.17
C MET A 1 -21.08 -48.31 2.19
N ARG A 2 -19.87 -47.75 2.23
CA ARG A 2 -18.80 -48.20 3.14
C ARG A 2 -18.93 -47.40 4.44
N LEU A 3 -19.17 -48.08 5.55
CA LEU A 3 -19.21 -47.47 6.87
C LEU A 3 -17.83 -47.53 7.50
N GLU A 4 -17.34 -46.37 7.95
CA GLU A 4 -16.13 -46.26 8.76
C GLU A 4 -16.51 -46.17 10.23
N LYS A 5 -15.84 -46.97 11.08
CA LYS A 5 -16.00 -46.94 12.52
C LYS A 5 -14.69 -46.49 13.16
N ARG A 6 -14.74 -45.47 14.02
CA ARG A 6 -13.58 -44.94 14.74
C ARG A 6 -13.93 -44.66 16.20
N THR A 7 -12.92 -44.61 17.05
CA THR A 7 -13.07 -44.25 18.47
C THR A 7 -12.02 -43.21 18.83
N PHE A 8 -12.45 -42.15 19.52
CA PHE A 8 -11.57 -41.08 19.98
C PHE A 8 -11.67 -40.94 21.49
N GLU A 9 -10.53 -40.66 22.13
CA GLU A 9 -10.41 -40.50 23.59
C GLU A 9 -10.79 -39.08 24.06
N SER A 10 -11.03 -38.14 23.15
CA SER A 10 -11.43 -36.76 23.46
C SER A 10 -12.26 -36.12 22.36
N GLU A 11 -12.96 -35.04 22.71
CA GLU A 11 -13.70 -34.21 21.75
C GLU A 11 -12.79 -33.54 20.73
N VAL A 12 -11.64 -33.03 21.19
CA VAL A 12 -10.65 -32.36 20.35
C VAL A 12 -10.16 -33.30 19.26
N ALA A 13 -9.78 -34.54 19.62
CA ALA A 13 -9.32 -35.52 18.65
C ALA A 13 -10.40 -35.89 17.61
N PHE A 14 -11.67 -35.92 18.02
CA PHE A 14 -12.79 -36.09 17.09
C PHE A 14 -12.95 -34.89 16.15
N LEU A 15 -12.86 -33.67 16.67
CA LEU A 15 -12.99 -32.44 15.88
C LEU A 15 -11.84 -32.29 14.87
N ASP A 16 -10.62 -32.61 15.27
CA ASP A 16 -9.44 -32.59 14.39
C ASP A 16 -9.61 -33.59 13.24
N TRP A 17 -10.02 -34.82 13.56
CA TRP A 17 -10.33 -35.83 12.55
C TRP A 17 -11.46 -35.37 11.61
N LYS A 18 -12.49 -34.72 12.14
CA LYS A 18 -13.58 -34.18 11.33
C LYS A 18 -13.07 -33.12 10.35
N ILE A 19 -12.24 -32.18 10.82
CA ILE A 19 -11.65 -31.12 9.99
C ILE A 19 -10.79 -31.72 8.88
N GLU A 20 -9.94 -32.69 9.21
CA GLU A 20 -9.11 -33.39 8.23
C GLU A 20 -9.95 -34.17 7.20
N THR A 21 -11.01 -34.83 7.68
CA THR A 21 -11.95 -35.57 6.82
C THR A 21 -12.69 -34.64 5.87
N GLU A 22 -13.21 -33.52 6.37
CA GLU A 22 -13.88 -32.49 5.56
C GLU A 22 -12.95 -31.88 4.53
N SER A 23 -11.69 -31.63 4.90
CA SER A 23 -10.67 -31.10 3.99
C SER A 23 -10.33 -32.11 2.89
N SER A 24 -10.10 -33.38 3.24
CA SER A 24 -9.73 -34.43 2.29
C SER A 24 -10.87 -34.85 1.35
N THR A 25 -12.11 -34.78 1.82
CA THR A 25 -13.30 -35.15 1.02
C THR A 25 -14.00 -33.95 0.38
N VAL A 26 -13.50 -32.74 0.60
CA VAL A 26 -14.09 -31.47 0.12
C VAL A 26 -15.56 -31.38 0.54
N SER A 27 -15.86 -31.79 1.78
CA SER A 27 -17.21 -31.89 2.31
C SER A 27 -17.39 -31.02 3.55
N HIS A 28 -18.64 -30.81 3.96
CA HIS A 28 -18.94 -30.11 5.20
C HIS A 28 -20.14 -30.76 5.88
N PHE A 29 -19.97 -31.17 7.12
CA PHE A 29 -20.95 -31.86 7.96
C PHE A 29 -21.45 -30.94 9.06
N VAL A 30 -22.77 -30.78 9.09
CA VAL A 30 -23.47 -29.90 10.03
C VAL A 30 -24.49 -30.68 10.84
N LYS A 31 -24.73 -30.19 12.05
CA LYS A 31 -25.77 -30.70 12.95
C LYS A 31 -27.09 -30.03 12.62
N HIS A 32 -28.08 -30.80 12.19
CA HIS A 32 -29.43 -30.26 11.88
C HIS A 32 -30.41 -30.37 13.05
N ARG A 33 -30.21 -31.35 13.93
CA ARG A 33 -31.12 -31.66 15.05
C ARG A 33 -30.41 -31.62 16.38
N GLY A 34 -31.17 -31.38 17.44
CA GLY A 34 -30.69 -31.50 18.81
C GLY A 34 -30.12 -32.89 19.11
N SER A 35 -29.30 -32.97 20.15
CA SER A 35 -28.73 -34.24 20.61
C SER A 35 -29.82 -35.18 21.10
N HIS A 36 -29.68 -36.47 20.81
CA HIS A 36 -30.51 -37.50 21.39
C HIS A 36 -29.80 -38.11 22.61
N ASN A 37 -30.41 -37.98 23.79
CA ASN A 37 -29.89 -38.59 25.02
C ASN A 37 -30.50 -39.98 25.22
N SER A 38 -29.68 -40.95 25.59
CA SER A 38 -30.11 -42.31 25.93
C SER A 38 -29.21 -42.88 27.03
N GLU A 39 -29.60 -44.00 27.65
CA GLU A 39 -28.74 -44.73 28.59
C GLU A 39 -27.37 -45.08 27.99
N ALA A 40 -27.32 -45.30 26.67
CA ALA A 40 -26.09 -45.55 25.90
C ALA A 40 -25.25 -44.28 25.62
N GLY A 41 -25.58 -43.13 26.20
CA GLY A 41 -24.88 -41.86 26.02
C GLY A 41 -25.58 -40.86 25.10
N LYS A 42 -24.89 -39.74 24.83
CA LYS A 42 -25.35 -38.61 24.00
C LYS A 42 -25.02 -38.89 22.54
N LYS A 43 -26.04 -38.90 21.67
CA LYS A 43 -25.89 -39.17 20.23
C LYS A 43 -26.12 -37.89 19.42
N ASP A 44 -25.17 -37.58 18.54
CA ASP A 44 -25.27 -36.50 17.57
C ASP A 44 -25.15 -37.05 16.15
N MET A 45 -26.05 -36.58 15.28
CA MET A 45 -26.03 -36.87 13.85
C MET A 45 -25.63 -35.60 13.09
N LEU A 46 -24.51 -35.68 12.38
CA LEU A 46 -24.05 -34.67 11.45
C LEU A 46 -24.32 -35.18 10.03
N TYR A 47 -24.87 -34.32 9.18
CA TYR A 47 -25.15 -34.65 7.79
C TYR A 47 -24.39 -33.71 6.88
N CYS A 48 -24.13 -34.14 5.65
CA CYS A 48 -23.63 -33.24 4.63
C CYS A 48 -24.52 -31.98 4.55
N PHE A 49 -23.90 -30.81 4.47
CA PHE A 49 -24.55 -29.50 4.41
C PHE A 49 -25.66 -29.40 3.33
N ARG A 50 -25.56 -30.19 2.26
CA ARG A 50 -26.55 -30.27 1.18
C ARG A 50 -27.80 -31.08 1.48
N THR A 51 -27.84 -31.84 2.58
CA THR A 51 -28.92 -32.80 2.89
C THR A 51 -30.28 -32.12 3.11
N GLU A 52 -30.32 -30.86 3.56
CA GLU A 52 -31.59 -30.13 3.79
C GLU A 52 -31.69 -28.78 3.09
N ARG A 53 -30.59 -28.16 2.65
CA ARG A 53 -30.60 -26.75 2.23
C ARG A 53 -30.96 -26.46 0.77
N THR A 54 -31.21 -27.48 -0.05
CA THR A 54 -31.63 -27.24 -1.44
C THR A 54 -32.79 -28.14 -1.85
N SER A 55 -33.93 -27.50 -2.09
CA SER A 55 -35.10 -28.03 -2.81
C SER A 55 -34.77 -28.57 -4.20
N ASP A 56 -33.62 -28.19 -4.75
CA ASP A 56 -33.29 -28.37 -6.17
C ASP A 56 -32.47 -29.64 -6.44
N LEU A 57 -32.14 -30.43 -5.40
CA LEU A 57 -31.48 -31.72 -5.60
C LEU A 57 -32.53 -32.82 -5.77
N PRO A 58 -32.44 -33.65 -6.83
CA PRO A 58 -33.38 -34.74 -7.05
C PRO A 58 -33.30 -35.82 -5.96
N PHE A 59 -32.18 -35.87 -5.21
CA PHE A 59 -31.95 -36.84 -4.14
C PHE A 59 -31.26 -36.21 -2.93
N LYS A 60 -31.59 -36.68 -1.73
CA LYS A 60 -30.89 -36.29 -0.49
C LYS A 60 -29.51 -36.94 -0.44
N CYS A 61 -28.51 -36.17 -0.03
CA CYS A 61 -27.17 -36.70 0.19
C CYS A 61 -27.18 -37.82 1.24
N THR A 62 -26.49 -38.92 0.96
CA THR A 62 -26.37 -40.07 1.88
C THR A 62 -25.19 -39.95 2.86
N SER A 63 -24.39 -38.89 2.77
CA SER A 63 -23.17 -38.71 3.56
C SER A 63 -23.50 -38.19 4.97
N PHE A 64 -22.99 -38.87 6.00
CA PHE A 64 -23.23 -38.53 7.40
C PHE A 64 -22.08 -38.94 8.33
N ILE A 65 -22.03 -38.30 9.49
CA ILE A 65 -21.20 -38.68 10.63
C ILE A 65 -22.11 -38.81 11.85
N LYS A 66 -22.21 -40.03 12.39
CA LYS A 66 -22.90 -40.32 13.64
C LYS A 66 -21.87 -40.42 14.75
N VAL A 67 -22.00 -39.61 15.78
CA VAL A 67 -21.12 -39.65 16.95
C VAL A 67 -21.93 -39.98 18.20
N THR A 68 -21.44 -40.95 18.97
CA THR A 68 -22.00 -41.35 20.26
C THR A 68 -20.96 -41.06 21.34
N HIS A 69 -21.28 -40.13 22.24
CA HIS A 69 -20.45 -39.79 23.38
C HIS A 69 -20.90 -40.58 24.61
N HIS A 70 -20.02 -41.42 25.13
CA HIS A 70 -20.27 -42.28 26.29
C HIS A 70 -18.97 -42.50 27.08
N LEU A 71 -19.03 -42.36 28.42
CA LEU A 71 -17.88 -42.54 29.33
C LEU A 71 -16.61 -41.80 28.88
N LYS A 72 -16.75 -40.53 28.46
CA LYS A 72 -15.66 -39.66 27.95
C LYS A 72 -14.99 -40.16 26.66
N LYS A 73 -15.56 -41.14 25.97
CA LYS A 73 -15.13 -41.59 24.64
C LYS A 73 -16.13 -41.21 23.57
N TYR A 74 -15.63 -41.01 22.36
CA TYR A 74 -16.41 -40.64 21.18
C TYR A 74 -16.37 -41.78 20.17
N PHE A 75 -17.49 -42.46 20.00
CA PHE A 75 -17.66 -43.54 19.03
C PHE A 75 -18.29 -42.97 17.75
N VAL A 76 -17.58 -43.09 16.64
CA VAL A 76 -18.00 -42.51 15.36
C VAL A 76 -18.33 -43.60 14.36
N GLU A 77 -19.50 -43.49 13.73
CA GLU A 77 -19.90 -44.24 12.54
C GLU A 77 -20.13 -43.24 11.39
N ALA A 78 -19.30 -43.29 10.36
CA ALA A 78 -19.35 -42.34 9.26
C ALA A 78 -19.58 -43.02 7.89
N CYS A 79 -20.45 -42.43 7.08
CA CYS A 79 -20.54 -42.70 5.65
C CYS A 79 -20.08 -41.43 4.92
N LEU A 80 -18.86 -41.44 4.38
CA LEU A 80 -18.26 -40.28 3.71
C LEU A 80 -18.57 -40.22 2.21
N ALA A 81 -19.20 -41.26 1.65
CA ALA A 81 -19.56 -41.30 0.25
C ALA A 81 -20.79 -40.39 -0.02
N HIS A 82 -20.62 -39.44 -0.92
CA HIS A 82 -21.67 -38.53 -1.36
C HIS A 82 -22.44 -39.13 -2.53
N TYR A 83 -23.76 -39.17 -2.43
CA TYR A 83 -24.66 -39.54 -3.51
C TYR A 83 -25.59 -38.37 -3.83
N GLY A 84 -25.85 -38.13 -5.12
CA GLY A 84 -26.75 -37.07 -5.59
C GLY A 84 -26.10 -35.68 -5.76
N HIS A 85 -24.84 -35.49 -5.37
CA HIS A 85 -24.10 -34.25 -5.64
C HIS A 85 -22.58 -34.47 -5.63
N ASP A 86 -21.84 -33.57 -6.28
CA ASP A 86 -20.37 -33.50 -6.24
C ASP A 86 -19.94 -32.49 -5.15
N PRO A 87 -19.21 -32.92 -4.10
CA PRO A 87 -18.71 -32.02 -3.06
C PRO A 87 -17.82 -30.88 -3.59
N THR A 88 -17.11 -31.10 -4.70
CA THR A 88 -16.19 -30.11 -5.27
C THR A 88 -16.92 -28.94 -5.95
N GLU A 89 -18.08 -29.21 -6.56
CA GLU A 89 -18.97 -28.19 -7.14
C GLU A 89 -19.72 -27.38 -6.06
N ASP A 90 -19.79 -27.93 -4.84
CA ASP A 90 -20.45 -27.29 -3.70
C ASP A 90 -19.52 -26.47 -2.83
N LEU A 91 -18.22 -26.54 -3.09
CA LEU A 91 -17.20 -25.81 -2.37
C LEU A 91 -17.47 -24.30 -2.23
N PRO A 92 -18.03 -23.56 -3.22
CA PRO A 92 -18.39 -22.15 -3.05
C PRO A 92 -19.49 -21.88 -2.02
N ARG A 93 -20.28 -22.90 -1.66
CA ARG A 93 -21.42 -22.79 -0.72
C ARG A 93 -21.04 -23.13 0.71
N HIS A 94 -19.85 -23.69 0.94
CA HIS A 94 -19.35 -24.00 2.27
C HIS A 94 -19.16 -22.70 3.09
N PRO A 95 -19.27 -22.75 4.42
CA PRO A 95 -18.89 -21.62 5.25
C PRO A 95 -17.38 -21.35 5.11
N LEU A 96 -17.00 -20.07 5.16
CA LEU A 96 -15.58 -19.69 5.23
C LEU A 96 -15.00 -20.15 6.57
N PRO A 97 -13.77 -20.70 6.61
CA PRO A 97 -13.13 -21.06 7.87
C PRO A 97 -12.94 -19.85 8.78
N PHE A 98 -13.06 -20.06 10.10
CA PHE A 98 -13.00 -18.98 11.09
C PHE A 98 -11.74 -18.11 10.96
N ALA A 99 -10.56 -18.73 10.88
CA ALA A 99 -9.29 -18.03 10.73
C ALA A 99 -9.26 -17.13 9.47
N PHE A 100 -9.91 -17.54 8.39
CA PHE A 100 -10.00 -16.75 7.17
C PHE A 100 -10.96 -15.56 7.32
N ARG A 101 -12.04 -15.73 8.08
CA ARG A 101 -12.98 -14.66 8.42
C ARG A 101 -12.32 -13.59 9.30
N GLU A 102 -11.46 -14.00 10.23
CA GLU A 102 -10.65 -13.08 11.04
C GLU A 102 -9.68 -12.27 10.17
N GLN A 103 -9.04 -12.88 9.17
CA GLN A 103 -8.17 -12.14 8.24
C GLN A 103 -8.95 -11.09 7.45
N ILE A 104 -10.16 -11.42 6.99
CA ILE A 104 -11.06 -10.45 6.35
C ILE A 104 -11.41 -9.31 7.32
N ALA A 105 -11.82 -9.63 8.55
CA ALA A 105 -12.16 -8.65 9.56
C ALA A 105 -10.98 -7.72 9.90
N HIS A 106 -9.76 -8.27 9.99
CA HIS A 106 -8.55 -7.50 10.21
C HIS A 106 -8.29 -6.49 9.09
N ARG A 107 -8.40 -6.90 7.81
CA ARG A 107 -8.23 -5.96 6.69
C ARG A 107 -9.31 -4.88 6.65
N LEU A 108 -10.54 -5.23 7.01
CA LEU A 108 -11.62 -4.26 7.14
C LEU A 108 -11.34 -3.24 8.26
N LYS A 109 -10.77 -3.69 9.38
CA LYS A 109 -10.35 -2.81 10.49
C LYS A 109 -9.24 -1.84 10.07
N LEU A 110 -8.41 -2.21 9.10
CA LEU A 110 -7.41 -1.35 8.46
C LEU A 110 -8.00 -0.41 7.39
N HIS A 111 -9.33 -0.23 7.36
CA HIS A 111 -10.03 0.61 6.39
C HIS A 111 -9.83 0.20 4.91
N VAL A 112 -9.39 -1.04 4.65
CA VAL A 112 -9.27 -1.53 3.27
C VAL A 112 -10.68 -1.68 2.68
N PRO A 113 -10.98 -1.11 1.50
CA PRO A 113 -12.31 -1.17 0.93
C PRO A 113 -12.83 -2.62 0.76
N PRO A 114 -14.10 -2.93 1.10
CA PRO A 114 -14.63 -4.30 1.07
C PRO A 114 -14.43 -5.03 -0.28
N ARG A 115 -14.58 -4.31 -1.39
CA ARG A 115 -14.33 -4.84 -2.73
C ARG A 115 -12.87 -5.24 -2.94
N ARG A 116 -11.93 -4.45 -2.41
CA ARG A 116 -10.50 -4.74 -2.49
C ARG A 116 -10.14 -5.94 -1.63
N VAL A 117 -10.68 -6.01 -0.40
CA VAL A 117 -10.54 -7.20 0.46
C VAL A 117 -10.99 -8.46 -0.27
N ALA A 118 -12.18 -8.46 -0.88
CA ALA A 118 -12.68 -9.61 -1.63
C ALA A 118 -11.79 -10.02 -2.83
N ILE A 119 -11.12 -9.07 -3.49
CA ILE A 119 -10.21 -9.34 -4.62
C ILE A 119 -8.89 -9.93 -4.10
N ASP A 120 -8.28 -9.31 -3.10
CA ASP A 120 -6.97 -9.72 -2.58
C ASP A 120 -7.07 -11.11 -1.94
N MET A 121 -8.11 -11.33 -1.12
CA MET A 121 -8.41 -12.64 -0.50
C MET A 121 -8.54 -13.77 -1.53
N ARG A 122 -9.29 -13.52 -2.62
CA ARG A 122 -9.40 -14.51 -3.71
C ARG A 122 -8.09 -14.71 -4.44
N THR A 123 -7.32 -13.65 -4.67
CA THR A 123 -6.03 -13.72 -5.36
C THR A 123 -5.04 -14.55 -4.57
N GLU A 124 -4.96 -14.33 -3.26
CA GLU A 124 -4.12 -15.09 -2.34
C GLU A 124 -4.52 -16.57 -2.29
N ALA A 125 -5.81 -16.87 -2.16
CA ALA A 125 -6.32 -18.24 -2.20
C ALA A 125 -6.06 -18.94 -3.55
N CYS A 126 -6.22 -18.24 -4.67
CA CYS A 126 -5.90 -18.76 -6.00
C CYS A 126 -4.40 -19.03 -6.16
N ASN A 127 -3.53 -18.21 -5.58
CA ASN A 127 -2.10 -18.47 -5.58
C ASN A 127 -1.75 -19.71 -4.77
N GLU A 128 -2.43 -19.94 -3.64
CA GLU A 128 -2.22 -21.14 -2.83
C GLU A 128 -2.70 -22.41 -3.53
N TRP A 129 -3.82 -22.34 -4.24
CA TRP A 129 -4.27 -23.43 -5.11
C TRP A 129 -3.23 -23.77 -6.19
N ARG A 130 -2.61 -22.76 -6.83
CA ARG A 130 -1.55 -23.01 -7.83
C ARG A 130 -0.33 -23.73 -7.26
N ARG A 131 -0.03 -23.55 -5.97
CA ARG A 131 1.10 -24.20 -5.30
C ARG A 131 0.76 -25.62 -4.82
N SER A 132 -0.38 -25.76 -4.17
CA SER A 132 -0.77 -27.01 -3.48
C SER A 132 -1.62 -27.95 -4.32
N GLY A 133 -2.24 -27.46 -5.40
CA GLY A 133 -3.23 -28.17 -6.21
C GLY A 133 -4.60 -28.35 -5.52
N LYS A 134 -4.75 -27.94 -4.26
CA LYS A 134 -5.97 -28.15 -3.47
C LYS A 134 -6.91 -26.96 -3.60
N LYS A 135 -8.14 -27.21 -4.07
CA LYS A 135 -9.20 -26.18 -4.11
C LYS A 135 -9.74 -25.94 -2.69
N SER A 136 -10.12 -24.70 -2.42
CA SER A 136 -10.66 -24.32 -1.10
C SER A 136 -11.81 -23.30 -1.23
N ARG A 137 -12.64 -23.15 -0.18
CA ARG A 137 -13.80 -22.22 -0.17
C ARG A 137 -13.37 -20.77 -0.36
N GLU A 138 -12.19 -20.42 0.12
CA GLU A 138 -11.56 -19.10 0.11
C GLU A 138 -11.38 -18.55 -1.33
N MET A 139 -11.22 -19.42 -2.32
CA MET A 139 -11.12 -19.02 -3.73
C MET A 139 -12.40 -18.36 -4.26
N TYR A 140 -13.52 -18.59 -3.59
CA TYR A 140 -14.86 -18.16 -4.01
C TYR A 140 -15.43 -17.05 -3.12
N VAL A 141 -14.59 -16.31 -2.39
CA VAL A 141 -15.05 -15.22 -1.50
C VAL A 141 -15.80 -14.16 -2.31
N THR A 142 -17.02 -13.87 -1.88
CA THR A 142 -17.89 -12.86 -2.50
C THR A 142 -17.88 -11.56 -1.70
N LEU A 143 -18.37 -10.48 -2.33
CA LEU A 143 -18.59 -9.22 -1.61
C LEU A 143 -19.64 -9.38 -0.50
N GLN A 144 -20.61 -10.27 -0.69
CA GLN A 144 -21.62 -10.59 0.32
C GLN A 144 -20.99 -11.25 1.54
N ASP A 145 -20.03 -12.16 1.35
CA ASP A 145 -19.29 -12.78 2.46
C ASP A 145 -18.55 -11.73 3.29
N VAL A 146 -17.84 -10.80 2.63
CA VAL A 146 -17.14 -9.70 3.31
C VAL A 146 -18.12 -8.81 4.07
N HIS A 147 -19.30 -8.54 3.50
CA HIS A 147 -20.31 -7.73 4.17
C HIS A 147 -20.92 -8.43 5.40
N ASN A 148 -21.16 -9.74 5.31
CA ASN A 148 -21.65 -10.56 6.42
C ASN A 148 -20.61 -10.62 7.54
N ILE A 149 -19.33 -10.84 7.19
CA ILE A 149 -18.21 -10.83 8.15
C ILE A 149 -18.08 -9.46 8.82
N ARG A 150 -18.22 -8.35 8.07
CA ARG A 150 -18.23 -7.01 8.65
C ARG A 150 -19.32 -6.87 9.72
N LYS A 151 -20.55 -7.27 9.41
CA LYS A 151 -21.68 -7.16 10.35
C LYS A 151 -21.43 -7.98 11.62
N GLU A 152 -20.80 -9.14 11.50
CA GLU A 152 -20.51 -10.02 12.63
C GLU A 152 -19.34 -9.54 13.50
N PHE A 153 -18.22 -9.18 12.88
CA PHE A 153 -16.98 -8.87 13.60
C PHE A 153 -16.82 -7.37 13.93
N LEU A 154 -17.51 -6.49 13.19
CA LEU A 154 -17.37 -5.05 13.29
C LEU A 154 -18.75 -4.35 13.31
N PRO A 155 -19.63 -4.67 14.29
CA PRO A 155 -21.01 -4.18 14.33
C PRO A 155 -21.10 -2.66 14.50
N GLU A 156 -20.13 -2.05 15.18
CA GLU A 156 -20.03 -0.60 15.37
C GLU A 156 -19.41 0.12 14.15
N TYR A 157 -18.80 -0.63 13.24
CA TYR A 157 -18.00 -0.08 12.15
C TYR A 157 -18.87 0.19 10.91
N GLN A 158 -19.39 1.40 10.86
CA GLN A 158 -20.06 1.92 9.68
C GLN A 158 -19.00 2.40 8.68
N PHE A 159 -18.80 1.66 7.58
CA PHE A 159 -18.38 2.31 6.34
C PHE A 159 -19.50 3.31 6.03
N GLY A 160 -19.25 4.59 6.31
CA GLY A 160 -20.26 5.63 6.27
C GLY A 160 -20.89 5.74 4.89
N SER A 161 -22.14 6.19 4.88
CA SER A 161 -22.86 6.65 3.68
C SER A 161 -22.22 7.89 3.01
N LEU A 162 -21.19 8.44 3.65
CA LEU A 162 -20.43 9.60 3.19
C LEU A 162 -19.39 9.18 2.15
N SER A 163 -19.14 10.06 1.20
CA SER A 163 -17.98 9.97 0.32
C SER A 163 -16.67 10.02 1.12
N ASP A 164 -15.56 9.53 0.55
CA ASP A 164 -14.25 9.61 1.21
C ASP A 164 -13.86 11.07 1.52
N MET A 165 -14.28 12.03 0.67
CA MET A 165 -14.02 13.46 0.85
C MET A 165 -14.77 14.05 2.05
N GLU A 166 -16.05 13.70 2.20
CA GLU A 166 -16.86 14.09 3.36
C GLU A 166 -16.33 13.45 4.64
N SER A 167 -15.87 12.19 4.56
CA SER A 167 -15.26 11.49 5.69
C SER A 167 -13.96 12.16 6.13
N LEU A 168 -13.11 12.57 5.18
CA LEU A 168 -11.87 13.30 5.45
C LEU A 168 -12.14 14.67 6.08
N ARG A 169 -13.15 15.41 5.57
CA ARG A 169 -13.58 16.68 6.19
C ARG A 169 -14.08 16.49 7.62
N ALA A 170 -14.93 15.49 7.84
CA ALA A 170 -15.46 15.19 9.17
C ALA A 170 -14.31 14.87 10.14
N GLU A 171 -13.36 14.04 9.72
CA GLU A 171 -12.16 13.71 10.51
C GLU A 171 -11.33 14.97 10.80
N PHE A 172 -11.09 15.84 9.81
CA PHE A 172 -10.37 17.10 10.03
C PHE A 172 -11.04 17.98 11.07
N VAL A 173 -12.38 18.13 11.02
CA VAL A 173 -13.16 18.87 12.02
C VAL A 173 -13.06 18.22 13.40
N CYS A 174 -13.17 16.90 13.50
CA CYS A 174 -12.98 16.18 14.75
C CYS A 174 -11.59 16.44 15.34
N GLN A 175 -10.53 16.41 14.52
CA GLN A 175 -9.17 16.67 14.98
C GLN A 175 -8.95 18.10 15.48
N GLN A 176 -9.71 19.09 15.01
CA GLN A 176 -9.61 20.46 15.54
C GLN A 176 -10.03 20.56 17.02
N THR A 177 -10.78 19.58 17.54
CA THR A 177 -11.13 19.50 18.97
C THR A 177 -10.02 18.90 19.84
N LEU A 178 -9.03 18.23 19.22
CA LEU A 178 -7.90 17.63 19.92
C LEU A 178 -6.81 18.66 20.25
N PRO A 179 -5.95 18.39 21.26
CA PRO A 179 -4.72 19.14 21.47
C PRO A 179 -3.84 19.16 20.21
N GLU A 180 -3.14 20.27 19.96
CA GLU A 180 -2.36 20.46 18.71
C GLU A 180 -1.35 19.34 18.41
N ARG A 181 -0.74 18.78 19.45
CA ARG A 181 0.22 17.65 19.34
C ARG A 181 -0.44 16.33 18.90
N GLU A 182 -1.74 16.19 19.10
CA GLU A 182 -2.51 14.98 18.76
C GLU A 182 -3.17 15.10 17.37
N ARG A 183 -3.14 16.30 16.77
CA ARG A 183 -3.63 16.53 15.41
C ARG A 183 -2.64 15.97 14.40
N THR A 184 -3.13 15.14 13.49
CA THR A 184 -2.35 14.59 12.39
C THR A 184 -2.71 15.22 11.05
N LEU A 185 -3.96 15.65 10.88
CA LEU A 185 -4.44 16.39 9.71
C LEU A 185 -4.30 17.88 9.99
N LEU A 186 -3.26 18.48 9.42
CA LEU A 186 -2.96 19.90 9.64
C LEU A 186 -3.83 20.81 8.78
N PHE A 187 -4.21 20.35 7.59
CA PHE A 187 -5.00 21.13 6.66
C PHE A 187 -5.79 20.21 5.73
N VAL A 188 -7.05 20.56 5.44
CA VAL A 188 -7.86 19.92 4.41
C VAL A 188 -8.63 20.99 3.63
N LYS A 189 -8.44 21.00 2.31
CA LYS A 189 -9.30 21.66 1.33
C LYS A 189 -9.85 20.58 0.41
N THR A 190 -11.16 20.51 0.30
CA THR A 190 -11.77 19.69 -0.75
C THR A 190 -12.26 20.55 -1.90
N GLU A 191 -12.61 19.87 -3.00
CA GLU A 191 -13.32 20.48 -4.11
C GLU A 191 -14.54 21.27 -3.59
N THR A 192 -14.85 22.40 -4.22
CA THR A 192 -15.90 23.41 -3.89
C THR A 192 -15.57 24.49 -2.85
N GLU A 193 -14.44 24.42 -2.14
CA GLU A 193 -14.05 25.47 -1.18
C GLU A 193 -13.11 26.50 -1.80
N ALA A 194 -13.40 27.79 -1.66
CA ALA A 194 -12.40 28.83 -1.85
C ALA A 194 -11.58 28.98 -0.56
N ILE A 195 -10.26 29.21 -0.67
CA ILE A 195 -9.42 29.55 0.48
C ILE A 195 -9.11 31.05 0.40
N GLU A 196 -9.49 31.78 1.44
CA GLU A 196 -9.14 33.19 1.58
C GLU A 196 -7.61 33.37 1.60
N GLY A 197 -7.09 34.29 0.79
CA GLY A 197 -5.65 34.52 0.65
C GLY A 197 -4.94 33.65 -0.39
N TYR A 198 -5.60 32.64 -0.99
CA TYR A 198 -5.01 31.78 -2.02
C TYR A 198 -5.92 31.66 -3.25
N PRO A 199 -6.08 32.75 -4.04
CA PRO A 199 -6.98 32.76 -5.20
C PRO A 199 -6.57 31.79 -6.31
N GLU A 200 -5.30 31.38 -6.32
CA GLU A 200 -4.74 30.41 -7.26
C GLU A 200 -5.26 28.99 -6.99
N LEU A 201 -5.72 28.70 -5.77
CA LEU A 201 -6.31 27.42 -5.38
C LEU A 201 -7.83 27.43 -5.64
N THR A 202 -8.19 27.15 -6.89
CA THR A 202 -9.58 27.08 -7.35
C THR A 202 -10.41 25.98 -6.65
N ASP A 203 -11.70 25.94 -6.95
CA ASP A 203 -12.67 24.95 -6.47
C ASP A 203 -12.41 23.52 -6.96
N THR A 204 -11.50 23.32 -7.92
CA THR A 204 -11.07 21.99 -8.39
C THR A 204 -9.90 21.42 -7.63
N HIS A 205 -9.23 22.22 -6.79
CA HIS A 205 -8.06 21.78 -6.04
C HIS A 205 -8.46 20.99 -4.80
N PHE A 206 -7.79 19.85 -4.62
CA PHE A 206 -7.82 19.04 -3.42
C PHE A 206 -6.44 19.05 -2.78
N VAL A 207 -6.39 19.36 -1.48
CA VAL A 207 -5.15 19.35 -0.69
C VAL A 207 -5.46 18.81 0.70
N ALA A 208 -4.72 17.80 1.14
CA ALA A 208 -4.74 17.33 2.52
C ALA A 208 -3.33 17.17 3.06
N VAL A 209 -2.97 17.98 4.06
CA VAL A 209 -1.64 17.99 4.69
C VAL A 209 -1.68 17.16 5.96
N ILE A 210 -0.74 16.22 6.07
CA ILE A 210 -0.66 15.24 7.13
C ILE A 210 0.72 15.31 7.77
N GLN A 211 0.76 15.49 9.09
CA GLN A 211 1.98 15.41 9.88
C GLN A 211 1.62 15.04 11.32
N ASN A 212 2.18 13.94 11.83
CA ASN A 212 2.05 13.57 13.24
C ASN A 212 3.18 14.17 14.10
N ASP A 213 3.09 13.98 15.42
CA ASP A 213 4.05 14.54 16.37
C ASP A 213 5.49 14.02 16.17
N HIS A 214 5.66 12.72 15.90
CA HIS A 214 6.98 12.14 15.62
C HIS A 214 7.63 12.77 14.37
N GLN A 215 6.84 12.96 13.32
CA GLN A 215 7.27 13.60 12.08
C GLN A 215 7.67 15.07 12.31
N ARG A 216 6.90 15.79 13.14
CA ARG A 216 7.19 17.16 13.55
C ARG A 216 8.52 17.26 14.30
N GLN A 217 8.74 16.39 15.28
CA GLN A 217 9.98 16.33 16.05
C GLN A 217 11.19 15.98 15.16
N ALA A 218 11.02 15.03 14.23
CA ALA A 218 12.06 14.66 13.28
C ALA A 218 12.44 15.82 12.34
N LEU A 219 11.46 16.59 11.85
CA LEU A 219 11.72 17.79 11.05
C LEU A 219 12.51 18.83 11.85
N GLN A 220 12.13 19.09 13.10
CA GLN A 220 12.83 20.05 13.95
C GLN A 220 14.26 19.62 14.27
N ARG A 221 14.48 18.32 14.49
CA ARG A 221 15.80 17.79 14.86
C ARG A 221 16.76 17.71 13.68
N HIS A 222 16.27 17.33 12.50
CA HIS A 222 17.13 16.96 11.37
C HIS A 222 16.98 17.85 10.13
N GLY A 223 15.99 18.74 10.09
CA GLY A 223 15.65 19.49 8.88
C GLY A 223 16.63 20.61 8.50
N SER A 224 17.55 21.03 9.38
CA SER A 224 18.53 22.08 9.04
C SER A 224 19.58 21.62 8.02
N SER A 225 19.98 20.35 8.05
CA SER A 225 20.97 19.85 7.08
C SER A 225 20.44 19.94 5.64
N GLY A 226 19.20 19.51 5.44
CA GLY A 226 18.53 19.62 4.15
C GLY A 226 17.26 18.80 4.11
N ILE A 227 16.49 19.04 3.05
CA ILE A 227 15.15 18.49 2.86
C ILE A 227 15.05 17.87 1.48
N CYS A 228 14.42 16.70 1.40
CA CYS A 228 14.05 16.04 0.17
C CYS A 228 12.53 16.08 -0.01
N ILE A 229 12.06 16.26 -1.24
CA ILE A 229 10.65 16.14 -1.58
C ILE A 229 10.48 15.30 -2.83
N ASP A 230 9.47 14.44 -2.82
CA ASP A 230 9.10 13.61 -3.97
C ASP A 230 7.60 13.36 -4.00
N ALA A 231 7.05 13.17 -5.19
CA ALA A 231 5.66 12.81 -5.37
C ALA A 231 5.49 11.39 -5.91
N THR A 232 4.71 10.59 -5.18
CA THR A 232 4.37 9.24 -5.58
C THR A 232 3.00 9.22 -6.24
N HIS A 233 2.97 8.79 -7.50
CA HIS A 233 1.73 8.61 -8.27
C HIS A 233 1.07 7.25 -7.99
N CYS A 234 -0.22 7.13 -8.35
CA CYS A 234 -0.98 5.87 -8.26
C CYS A 234 -1.14 5.30 -6.84
N VAL A 235 -1.12 6.18 -5.83
CA VAL A 235 -1.21 5.82 -4.41
C VAL A 235 -2.64 5.65 -3.88
N THR A 236 -3.65 6.13 -4.60
CA THR A 236 -5.06 6.01 -4.20
C THR A 236 -5.91 5.39 -5.30
N ARG A 237 -7.16 5.03 -4.97
CA ARG A 237 -8.16 4.61 -5.97
C ARG A 237 -8.59 5.74 -6.91
N TYR A 238 -8.33 6.99 -6.52
CA TYR A 238 -8.68 8.18 -7.28
C TYR A 238 -7.58 8.47 -8.30
N LYS A 239 -7.99 8.64 -9.55
CA LYS A 239 -7.05 9.06 -10.59
C LYS A 239 -6.61 10.49 -10.30
N LYS A 240 -5.33 10.77 -10.55
CA LYS A 240 -4.73 12.11 -10.35
C LYS A 240 -4.75 12.59 -8.90
N ILE A 241 -4.64 11.70 -7.91
CA ILE A 241 -4.22 12.09 -6.56
C ILE A 241 -2.82 11.53 -6.33
N TYR A 242 -1.93 12.41 -5.89
CA TYR A 242 -0.50 12.18 -5.68
C TYR A 242 -0.19 12.31 -4.20
N LEU A 243 0.74 11.49 -3.72
CA LEU A 243 1.29 11.60 -2.37
C LEU A 243 2.63 12.30 -2.45
N VAL A 244 2.65 13.58 -2.10
CA VAL A 244 3.89 14.33 -1.91
C VAL A 244 4.42 14.03 -0.53
N THR A 245 5.69 13.65 -0.43
CA THR A 245 6.35 13.32 0.83
C THR A 245 7.55 14.22 1.03
N LEU A 246 7.57 14.90 2.18
CA LEU A 246 8.73 15.65 2.66
C LEU A 246 9.58 14.72 3.52
N MET A 247 10.88 14.69 3.29
CA MET A 247 11.82 13.84 4.02
C MET A 247 13.05 14.64 4.46
N VAL A 248 13.69 14.19 5.53
CA VAL A 248 14.99 14.66 6.02
C VAL A 248 15.94 13.48 6.17
N LEU A 249 17.23 13.74 6.34
CA LEU A 249 18.20 12.71 6.70
C LEU A 249 18.38 12.68 8.21
N ASP A 250 18.24 11.51 8.84
CA ASP A 250 18.57 11.35 10.26
C ASP A 250 20.09 11.32 10.51
N ASP A 251 20.47 11.18 11.78
CA ASP A 251 21.88 11.10 12.22
C ASP A 251 22.63 9.89 11.62
N SER A 252 21.93 8.95 10.98
CA SER A 252 22.48 7.77 10.29
C SER A 252 22.35 7.86 8.77
N GLU A 253 22.11 9.06 8.23
CA GLU A 253 21.94 9.36 6.80
C GLU A 253 20.77 8.61 6.13
N ARG A 254 19.76 8.22 6.92
CA ARG A 254 18.55 7.56 6.40
C ARG A 254 17.47 8.58 6.14
N GLY A 255 16.77 8.41 5.03
CA GLY A 255 15.58 9.21 4.71
C GLY A 255 14.44 8.93 5.69
N VAL A 256 14.05 9.93 6.46
CA VAL A 256 12.91 9.90 7.37
C VAL A 256 11.79 10.78 6.81
N PRO A 257 10.58 10.25 6.54
CA PRO A 257 9.44 11.06 6.13
C PRO A 257 8.94 11.91 7.30
N VAL A 258 8.81 13.21 7.07
CA VAL A 258 8.47 14.22 8.09
C VAL A 258 7.20 15.00 7.80
N ALA A 259 6.60 14.83 6.63
CA ALA A 259 5.25 15.28 6.33
C ALA A 259 4.76 14.63 5.03
N HIS A 260 3.45 14.56 4.87
CA HIS A 260 2.81 14.14 3.64
C HIS A 260 1.77 15.15 3.19
N CYS A 261 1.55 15.22 1.88
CA CYS A 261 0.47 15.98 1.28
C CYS A 261 -0.20 15.15 0.19
N LEU A 262 -1.51 14.94 0.31
CA LEU A 262 -2.31 14.41 -0.78
C LEU A 262 -2.83 15.57 -1.62
N VAL A 263 -2.47 15.60 -2.90
CA VAL A 263 -2.88 16.66 -3.82
C VAL A 263 -3.37 16.08 -5.14
N ASN A 264 -4.28 16.78 -5.81
CA ASN A 264 -4.67 16.42 -7.17
C ASN A 264 -4.00 17.28 -8.27
N HIS A 265 -3.35 18.38 -7.87
CA HIS A 265 -2.53 19.24 -8.71
C HIS A 265 -1.12 19.35 -8.12
N GLU A 266 -0.10 18.97 -8.90
CA GLU A 266 1.32 19.11 -8.55
C GLU A 266 1.85 20.44 -9.10
N ASP A 267 1.25 21.54 -8.67
CA ASP A 267 1.60 22.88 -9.09
C ASP A 267 2.17 23.73 -7.95
N THR A 268 2.73 24.89 -8.32
CA THR A 268 3.35 25.79 -7.35
C THR A 268 2.39 26.24 -6.24
N PRO A 269 1.13 26.64 -6.52
CA PRO A 269 0.18 27.04 -5.47
C PRO A 269 -0.12 25.92 -4.47
N SER A 270 -0.30 24.68 -4.93
CA SER A 270 -0.56 23.54 -4.03
C SER A 270 0.64 23.25 -3.12
N MET A 271 1.86 23.34 -3.67
CA MET A 271 3.09 23.12 -2.91
C MET A 271 3.40 24.28 -1.96
N GLU A 272 3.06 25.51 -2.33
CA GLU A 272 3.18 26.69 -1.48
C GLU A 272 2.29 26.53 -0.24
N LEU A 273 1.02 26.12 -0.42
CA LEU A 273 0.14 25.81 0.71
C LEU A 273 0.69 24.69 1.60
N PHE A 274 1.28 23.65 1.01
CA PHE A 274 1.91 22.57 1.77
C PHE A 274 3.05 23.10 2.66
N PHE A 275 3.97 23.89 2.11
CA PHE A 275 5.06 24.48 2.90
C PHE A 275 4.58 25.50 3.92
N ILE A 276 3.56 26.31 3.60
CA ILE A 276 3.00 27.29 4.55
C ILE A 276 2.38 26.57 5.75
N THR A 277 1.71 25.44 5.53
CA THR A 277 1.16 24.62 6.60
C THR A 277 2.26 24.11 7.56
N LEU A 278 3.49 23.92 7.05
CA LEU A 278 4.67 23.49 7.82
C LEU A 278 5.57 24.66 8.27
N LEU A 279 5.24 25.90 7.89
CA LEU A 279 6.07 27.08 8.11
C LEU A 279 6.41 27.33 9.59
N PRO A 280 5.54 27.06 10.58
CA PRO A 280 5.88 27.23 11.99
C PRO A 280 7.14 26.45 12.40
N GLN A 281 7.39 25.28 11.81
CA GLN A 281 8.62 24.51 12.03
C GLN A 281 9.73 24.99 11.11
N LEU A 282 9.46 25.15 9.81
CA LEU A 282 10.47 25.51 8.81
C LEU A 282 11.17 26.85 9.08
N ARG A 283 10.45 27.84 9.62
CA ARG A 283 11.01 29.17 9.92
C ARG A 283 12.12 29.16 10.97
N SER A 284 12.20 28.09 11.78
CA SER A 284 13.23 27.92 12.81
C SER A 284 14.48 27.21 12.28
N LEU A 285 14.43 26.71 11.04
CA LEU A 285 15.48 25.93 10.43
C LEU A 285 16.26 26.76 9.42
N THR A 286 17.57 26.58 9.38
CA THR A 286 18.41 27.04 8.25
C THR A 286 18.66 25.84 7.35
N VAL A 287 17.88 25.71 6.27
CA VAL A 287 17.94 24.55 5.37
C VAL A 287 19.00 24.78 4.29
N LEU A 288 20.10 24.04 4.35
CA LEU A 288 21.26 24.25 3.47
C LEU A 288 21.00 23.80 2.02
N TRP A 289 20.32 22.65 1.85
CA TRP A 289 20.00 22.12 0.53
C TRP A 289 18.56 21.59 0.44
N PHE A 290 18.00 21.66 -0.76
CA PHE A 290 16.66 21.20 -1.10
C PHE A 290 16.75 20.27 -2.31
N LEU A 291 16.45 18.99 -2.10
CA LEU A 291 16.46 17.95 -3.12
C LEU A 291 15.06 17.71 -3.65
N SER A 292 14.86 17.91 -4.95
CA SER A 292 13.61 17.53 -5.65
C SER A 292 13.93 16.90 -7.01
N ASP A 293 12.90 16.49 -7.74
CA ASP A 293 13.03 16.34 -9.19
C ASP A 293 13.20 17.71 -9.88
N ASP A 294 13.18 17.73 -11.21
CA ASP A 294 13.28 18.97 -11.98
C ASP A 294 11.92 19.63 -12.26
N ALA A 295 10.84 19.17 -11.63
CA ALA A 295 9.56 19.87 -11.74
C ALA A 295 9.68 21.24 -11.06
N PRO A 296 9.27 22.34 -11.72
CA PRO A 296 9.40 23.68 -11.16
C PRO A 296 8.52 23.90 -9.93
N ALA A 297 7.43 23.11 -9.78
CA ALA A 297 6.44 23.28 -8.72
C ALA A 297 7.03 23.29 -7.31
N PHE A 298 7.91 22.33 -6.99
CA PHE A 298 8.45 22.18 -5.65
C PHE A 298 9.40 23.31 -5.27
N TYR A 299 10.43 23.55 -6.09
CA TYR A 299 11.46 24.53 -5.74
C TYR A 299 10.95 25.98 -5.84
N ASN A 300 10.05 26.29 -6.79
CA ASN A 300 9.44 27.61 -6.86
C ASN A 300 8.57 27.89 -5.63
N ALA A 301 7.79 26.89 -5.17
CA ALA A 301 7.02 27.02 -3.95
C ALA A 301 7.92 27.17 -2.71
N TRP A 302 9.02 26.41 -2.66
CA TRP A 302 10.01 26.52 -1.59
C TRP A 302 10.54 27.95 -1.45
N LEU A 303 10.97 28.57 -2.56
CA LEU A 303 11.52 29.93 -2.56
C LEU A 303 10.52 31.02 -2.16
N LYS A 304 9.21 30.80 -2.39
CA LYS A 304 8.18 31.73 -1.95
C LYS A 304 7.95 31.70 -0.44
N VAL A 305 8.11 30.52 0.18
CA VAL A 305 7.70 30.27 1.57
C VAL A 305 8.89 30.32 2.53
N VAL A 306 9.98 29.63 2.18
CA VAL A 306 11.17 29.52 3.03
C VAL A 306 12.18 30.57 2.61
N ARG A 307 12.53 31.43 3.57
CA ARG A 307 13.51 32.49 3.37
C ARG A 307 14.91 31.97 3.68
N GLY A 308 15.89 32.40 2.90
CA GLY A 308 17.30 32.06 3.09
C GLY A 308 17.94 31.52 1.80
N GLU A 309 19.25 31.36 1.83
CA GLU A 309 19.99 30.73 0.74
C GLU A 309 19.91 29.21 0.90
N THR A 310 19.10 28.56 0.07
CA THR A 310 19.04 27.09 -0.03
C THR A 310 19.55 26.65 -1.39
N LYS A 311 20.47 25.68 -1.42
CA LYS A 311 20.98 25.11 -2.67
C LYS A 311 19.99 24.09 -3.23
N LYS A 312 19.49 24.29 -4.46
CA LYS A 312 18.72 23.26 -5.17
C LYS A 312 19.64 22.10 -5.56
N LEU A 313 19.26 20.89 -5.18
CA LEU A 313 19.84 19.65 -5.66
C LEU A 313 18.81 18.89 -6.51
N LEU A 314 19.29 18.22 -7.55
CA LEU A 314 18.44 17.35 -8.38
C LEU A 314 18.57 15.90 -7.92
N CYS A 315 17.44 15.21 -7.81
CA CYS A 315 17.40 13.80 -7.49
C CYS A 315 18.10 12.97 -8.58
N ILE A 316 19.21 12.32 -8.21
CA ILE A 316 20.01 11.45 -9.08
C ILE A 316 19.17 10.40 -9.79
N TRP A 317 18.19 9.80 -9.11
CA TRP A 317 17.34 8.78 -9.69
C TRP A 317 16.49 9.35 -10.85
N HIS A 318 15.90 10.53 -10.66
CA HIS A 318 15.12 11.22 -11.68
C HIS A 318 15.99 11.64 -12.87
N VAL A 319 17.18 12.18 -12.60
CA VAL A 319 18.15 12.51 -13.65
C VAL A 319 18.50 11.27 -14.48
N LEU A 320 18.88 10.16 -13.83
CA LEU A 320 19.23 8.92 -14.52
C LEU A 320 18.05 8.33 -15.28
N LYS A 321 16.84 8.35 -14.72
CA LYS A 321 15.61 7.89 -15.39
C LYS A 321 15.35 8.69 -16.67
N ASN A 322 15.41 10.02 -16.59
CA ASN A 322 15.16 10.92 -17.72
C ASN A 322 16.25 10.82 -18.78
N VAL A 323 17.53 10.72 -18.37
CA VAL A 323 18.65 10.47 -19.28
C VAL A 323 18.46 9.13 -20.01
N ASN A 324 18.12 8.07 -19.29
CA ASN A 324 17.90 6.75 -19.89
C ASN A 324 16.73 6.76 -20.89
N ALA A 325 15.62 7.40 -20.55
CA ALA A 325 14.48 7.56 -21.43
C ALA A 325 14.82 8.41 -22.66
N GLY A 326 15.52 9.53 -22.48
CA GLY A 326 15.95 10.42 -23.57
C GLY A 326 16.87 9.73 -24.57
N ILE A 327 17.87 8.99 -24.07
CA ILE A 327 18.79 8.18 -24.89
C ILE A 327 18.04 7.10 -25.68
N GLN A 328 17.00 6.50 -25.10
CA GLN A 328 16.19 5.46 -25.76
C GLN A 328 15.20 6.01 -26.79
N ILE A 329 14.61 7.17 -26.54
CA ILE A 329 13.45 7.67 -27.30
C ILE A 329 13.87 8.53 -28.50
N ARG A 330 15.02 9.23 -28.46
CA ARG A 330 15.21 10.39 -29.37
C ARG A 330 16.59 10.69 -29.95
N THR A 331 17.67 9.99 -29.58
CA THR A 331 19.02 10.55 -29.84
C THR A 331 20.05 9.61 -30.47
N MET A 332 19.93 8.28 -30.33
CA MET A 332 21.07 7.39 -30.61
C MET A 332 20.69 6.14 -31.41
N PRO A 333 20.95 6.10 -32.74
CA PRO A 333 20.86 4.85 -33.51
C PRO A 333 21.98 3.85 -33.14
N ASN A 334 23.07 4.31 -32.51
CA ASN A 334 24.20 3.48 -32.13
C ASN A 334 24.13 3.05 -30.66
N ALA A 335 23.88 1.76 -30.43
CA ALA A 335 23.80 1.15 -29.10
C ALA A 335 25.10 1.29 -28.28
N ALA A 336 26.27 1.27 -28.93
CA ALA A 336 27.56 1.41 -28.24
C ALA A 336 27.76 2.82 -27.69
N VAL A 337 27.36 3.86 -28.45
CA VAL A 337 27.43 5.25 -28.01
C VAL A 337 26.46 5.50 -26.86
N ALA A 338 25.23 4.98 -26.95
CA ALA A 338 24.26 5.03 -25.86
C ALA A 338 24.76 4.36 -24.58
N GLN A 339 25.43 3.21 -24.70
CA GLN A 339 26.01 2.50 -23.55
C GLN A 339 27.17 3.28 -22.94
N ASN A 340 28.05 3.86 -23.77
CA ASN A 340 29.14 4.70 -23.31
C ASN A 340 28.65 5.94 -22.55
N LEU A 341 27.64 6.64 -23.07
CA LEU A 341 27.05 7.77 -22.35
C LEU A 341 26.46 7.36 -21.00
N LYS A 342 25.74 6.24 -20.93
CA LYS A 342 25.21 5.73 -19.66
C LYS A 342 26.31 5.42 -18.65
N PHE A 343 27.45 4.91 -19.13
CA PHE A 343 28.62 4.66 -18.29
C PHE A 343 29.21 5.98 -17.76
N LEU A 344 29.43 6.97 -18.63
CA LEU A 344 29.98 8.27 -18.26
C LEU A 344 29.05 9.05 -17.31
N PHE A 345 27.73 9.00 -17.53
CA PHE A 345 26.77 9.57 -16.59
C PHE A 345 26.87 8.93 -15.21
N ARG A 346 27.02 7.60 -15.13
CA ARG A 346 27.24 6.93 -13.84
C ARG A 346 28.58 7.32 -13.22
N ALA A 347 29.64 7.43 -14.01
CA ALA A 347 30.95 7.85 -13.51
C ALA A 347 30.88 9.24 -12.85
N VAL A 348 30.20 10.21 -13.46
CA VAL A 348 29.95 11.53 -12.85
C VAL A 348 29.20 11.38 -11.52
N MET A 349 28.10 10.64 -11.52
CA MET A 349 27.22 10.58 -10.34
C MET A 349 27.79 9.78 -9.16
N TYR A 350 28.68 8.82 -9.41
CA TYR A 350 29.31 7.97 -8.38
C TYR A 350 30.78 8.33 -8.12
N SER A 351 31.21 9.52 -8.56
CA SER A 351 32.56 10.01 -8.25
C SER A 351 32.69 10.33 -6.76
N HIS A 352 33.76 9.84 -6.13
CA HIS A 352 34.02 10.01 -4.70
C HIS A 352 34.98 11.17 -4.38
N THR A 353 35.51 11.84 -5.40
CA THR A 353 36.44 12.97 -5.29
C THR A 353 36.05 14.05 -6.29
N GLU A 354 36.34 15.31 -5.98
CA GLU A 354 36.08 16.42 -6.90
C GLU A 354 36.86 16.26 -8.21
N GLU A 355 38.10 15.77 -8.17
CA GLU A 355 38.94 15.57 -9.35
C GLU A 355 38.35 14.49 -10.28
N ALA A 356 38.04 13.31 -9.75
CA ALA A 356 37.40 12.24 -10.54
C ALA A 356 36.04 12.68 -11.11
N CYS A 357 35.28 13.47 -10.35
CA CYS A 357 34.04 14.06 -10.84
C CYS A 357 34.31 14.99 -12.03
N ALA A 358 35.25 15.93 -11.89
CA ALA A 358 35.63 16.89 -12.93
C ALA A 358 36.16 16.21 -14.20
N ASP A 359 36.91 15.12 -14.06
CA ASP A 359 37.36 14.32 -15.19
C ASP A 359 36.18 13.61 -15.87
N ALA A 360 35.30 12.95 -15.11
CA ALA A 360 34.11 12.29 -15.66
C ALA A 360 33.14 13.29 -16.32
N VAL A 361 33.01 14.49 -15.75
CA VAL A 361 32.27 15.64 -16.29
C VAL A 361 32.82 16.01 -17.67
N ARG A 362 34.14 16.17 -17.78
CA ARG A 362 34.81 16.55 -19.02
C ARG A 362 34.61 15.49 -20.10
N ASP A 363 34.79 14.22 -19.74
CA ASP A 363 34.63 13.08 -20.65
C ASP A 363 33.17 12.95 -21.14
N LEU A 364 32.21 13.11 -20.22
CA LEU A 364 30.78 13.12 -20.55
C LEU A 364 30.44 14.27 -21.50
N ARG A 365 30.98 15.47 -21.25
CA ARG A 365 30.76 16.63 -22.11
C ARG A 365 31.30 16.40 -23.50
N GLN A 366 32.52 15.90 -23.62
CA GLN A 366 33.11 15.60 -24.92
C GLN A 366 32.31 14.54 -25.68
N ALA A 367 31.90 13.48 -25.00
CA ALA A 367 31.08 12.43 -25.58
C ALA A 367 29.73 12.96 -26.08
N LEU A 368 29.01 13.77 -25.28
CA LEU A 368 27.74 14.38 -25.67
C LEU A 368 27.85 15.33 -26.86
N MET A 369 28.89 16.17 -26.88
CA MET A 369 29.13 17.12 -27.97
C MET A 369 29.55 16.44 -29.27
N SER A 370 30.19 15.27 -29.19
CA SER A 370 30.58 14.47 -30.35
C SER A 370 29.46 13.56 -30.89
N ALA A 371 28.42 13.29 -30.10
CA ALA A 371 27.40 12.28 -30.40
C ALA A 371 26.21 12.78 -31.24
N GLY A 372 26.48 13.57 -32.28
CA GLY A 372 25.48 14.08 -33.21
C GLY A 372 24.63 15.24 -32.65
N GLU A 373 23.79 15.81 -33.52
CA GLU A 373 23.13 17.10 -33.31
C GLU A 373 22.20 17.13 -32.08
N CYS A 374 21.39 16.08 -31.89
CA CYS A 374 20.46 15.99 -30.76
C CYS A 374 21.17 15.79 -29.41
N SER A 375 22.30 15.06 -29.37
CA SER A 375 23.11 14.90 -28.16
C SER A 375 23.84 16.19 -27.79
N GLY A 376 24.24 16.99 -28.79
CA GLY A 376 24.81 18.32 -28.58
C GLY A 376 23.80 19.30 -27.96
N ILE A 377 22.53 19.27 -28.38
CA ILE A 377 21.46 20.09 -27.77
C ILE A 377 21.24 19.69 -26.29
N PHE A 378 21.18 18.40 -26.02
CA PHE A 378 21.05 17.91 -24.65
C PHE A 378 22.28 18.25 -23.78
N GLY A 379 23.49 18.12 -24.34
CA GLY A 379 24.73 18.54 -23.69
C GLY A 379 24.76 20.03 -23.37
N LYS A 380 24.28 20.88 -24.29
CA LYS A 380 24.13 22.33 -24.04
C LYS A 380 23.15 22.60 -22.91
N TYR A 381 21.96 21.99 -22.93
CA TYR A 381 21.00 22.14 -21.83
C TYR A 381 21.62 21.72 -20.48
N LEU A 382 22.26 20.54 -20.42
CA LEU A 382 22.84 20.03 -19.19
C LEU A 382 23.96 20.93 -18.64
N PHE A 383 24.89 21.38 -19.50
CA PHE A 383 26.07 22.10 -19.04
C PHE A 383 25.92 23.62 -19.00
N GLU A 384 25.13 24.19 -19.91
CA GLU A 384 24.92 25.64 -20.01
C GLU A 384 23.70 26.10 -19.21
N SER A 385 22.71 25.24 -18.96
CA SER A 385 21.51 25.60 -18.18
C SER A 385 21.50 25.01 -16.77
N CYS A 386 21.95 23.76 -16.57
CA CYS A 386 21.90 23.12 -15.24
C CYS A 386 23.21 23.26 -14.45
N TRP A 387 24.38 23.08 -15.07
CA TRP A 387 25.68 23.18 -14.36
C TRP A 387 26.26 24.59 -14.26
N ALA A 388 25.94 25.49 -15.20
CA ALA A 388 26.42 26.88 -15.16
C ALA A 388 25.91 27.66 -13.93
N VAL A 389 24.83 27.20 -13.29
CA VAL A 389 24.20 27.85 -12.12
C VAL A 389 24.78 27.34 -10.79
N GLY A 390 25.69 26.35 -10.79
CA GLY A 390 26.04 25.59 -9.57
C GLY A 390 27.51 25.55 -9.12
N PHE A 391 28.48 26.08 -9.88
CA PHE A 391 29.91 25.94 -9.53
C PHE A 391 30.77 27.18 -9.86
N SER A 392 30.24 28.39 -9.69
CA SER A 392 31.07 29.60 -9.66
C SER A 392 31.73 29.79 -8.28
N GLY A 393 32.75 28.99 -7.99
CA GLY A 393 33.75 29.29 -6.95
C GLY A 393 33.93 28.18 -5.90
N PRO A 394 35.17 27.94 -5.44
CA PRO A 394 35.47 26.87 -4.49
C PRO A 394 34.81 27.14 -3.14
N PRO A 395 34.17 26.15 -2.49
CA PRO A 395 33.94 26.23 -1.07
C PRO A 395 35.31 26.24 -0.40
N ARG A 396 35.59 27.29 0.38
CA ARG A 396 36.70 27.23 1.33
C ARG A 396 36.42 26.06 2.28
N MET A 397 37.07 24.93 2.04
CA MET A 397 37.18 23.85 3.01
C MET A 397 37.77 24.45 4.28
N SER A 398 36.95 24.63 5.31
CA SER A 398 37.42 24.61 6.68
C SER A 398 37.21 23.19 7.17
N HIS A 399 38.33 22.52 7.38
CA HIS A 399 38.45 21.21 8.00
C HIS A 399 37.62 21.13 9.28
N VAL A 400 36.73 20.15 9.39
CA VAL A 400 36.55 19.35 10.60
C VAL A 400 36.11 17.95 10.17
N TYR A 401 36.80 16.95 10.74
CA TYR A 401 36.69 15.51 10.54
C TYR A 401 35.29 14.92 10.66
#